data_AF-A0A094BS63-F1
#
_entry.id   AF-A0A094BS63-F1
#
_cell.length_a   1.000
_cell.length_b   1.000
_cell.length_c   1.000
_cell.angle_alpha   90.00
_cell.angle_beta   90.00
_cell.angle_gamma   90.00
#
_symmetry.space_group_name_H-M   'P 1'
#
loop_
_entity.id
_entity.type
_entity.pdbx_description
1 polymer ?
#
loop_
_entity_poly.entity_id
_entity_poly.type
_entity_poly.pdbx_seq_one_letter_code
_entity_poly.pdbx_strand_id
1 'polypeptide(L)'
;MVDLQQDVQYKTSDNAMLGRLGGRQPSTTTSPDVIKPAMTMLSSLVRSLPQFGRKWKPLEFSNPNFVRIPEYHKIEEETFPDYVASRYYLTRIGEVIKDRYQVVGKLGFGSTSTAWLARDMNYRRYVMLKISIQASSMGKQMDDELKMYRRMEQSPKGHLGRDSVRTLLDTFYVDGPEDKHQCLVHPPLFENIKAANIMLGINDDSVFTELEERELEKPVPRKEVDSNGRTIYMSQDLGIPSGIGVPVLCDFGSAVLGDQHHSKDIQPNIYRSPEVWDIYEGGSLFTGQDPEFQKYRSRAHLAEMINLLGPPPTSLLAQAALRDKFFSADGK
;
A
#
# COMPACT_ATOMS: atom_id res chain seq x y z
N MET A 1 -0.42 3.00 25.19
CA MET A 1 -1.50 2.64 24.24
C MET A 1 -0.80 2.34 22.95
N VAL A 2 -0.72 1.06 22.58
CA VAL A 2 0.05 0.61 21.42
C VAL A 2 -0.80 0.89 20.18
N ASP A 3 -0.24 1.69 19.30
CA ASP A 3 -0.78 2.03 17.98
C ASP A 3 -0.72 0.75 17.13
N LEU A 4 -1.88 0.16 16.82
CA LEU A 4 -1.97 -1.19 16.24
C LEU A 4 -2.14 -1.23 14.71
N GLN A 5 -2.09 -0.08 14.04
CA GLN A 5 -2.14 -0.04 12.58
C GLN A 5 -0.76 0.22 12.03
N GLN A 6 0.00 -0.85 11.80
CA GLN A 6 1.09 -0.80 10.83
C GLN A 6 0.51 -1.27 9.50
N ASP A 7 0.40 -0.30 8.58
CA ASP A 7 -0.04 -0.47 7.20
C ASP A 7 0.79 -1.56 6.49
N VAL A 8 0.28 -2.06 5.36
CA VAL A 8 1.02 -3.04 4.55
C VAL A 8 2.33 -2.41 4.08
N GLN A 9 3.44 -2.90 4.62
CA GLN A 9 4.78 -2.59 4.16
C GLN A 9 5.04 -3.39 2.89
N TYR A 10 5.19 -2.69 1.79
CA TYR A 10 5.73 -3.25 0.57
C TYR A 10 7.25 -3.10 0.57
N LYS A 11 7.89 -3.93 -0.24
CA LYS A 11 9.35 -3.90 -0.35
C LYS A 11 9.76 -2.90 -1.44
N THR A 12 10.65 -1.98 -1.08
CA THR A 12 11.11 -0.89 -1.94
C THR A 12 12.34 -1.27 -2.75
N SER A 13 12.36 -0.90 -4.03
CA SER A 13 13.58 -0.87 -4.84
C SER A 13 14.48 0.27 -4.35
N ASP A 14 15.24 0.02 -3.28
CA ASP A 14 16.29 0.93 -2.80
C ASP A 14 17.38 1.03 -3.90
N ASN A 15 17.26 2.00 -4.83
CA ASN A 15 18.35 2.70 -5.56
C ASN A 15 18.03 3.21 -6.99
N ALA A 16 16.86 2.98 -7.58
CA ALA A 16 16.75 3.16 -9.03
C ALA A 16 16.24 4.55 -9.54
N MET A 17 15.57 5.36 -8.71
CA MET A 17 14.98 6.65 -9.16
C MET A 17 15.97 7.83 -9.18
N LEU A 18 17.02 7.84 -8.34
CA LEU A 18 17.94 8.98 -8.24
C LEU A 18 19.01 9.02 -9.35
N GLY A 19 19.20 7.92 -10.10
CA GLY A 19 20.30 7.79 -11.06
C GLY A 19 19.99 8.21 -12.50
N ARG A 20 18.75 8.53 -12.87
CA ARG A 20 18.36 8.76 -14.29
C ARG A 20 17.82 10.15 -14.63
N LEU A 21 17.66 11.04 -13.66
CA LEU A 21 17.25 12.44 -13.91
C LEU A 21 18.43 13.40 -14.11
N GLY A 22 19.67 12.92 -13.99
CA GLY A 22 20.88 13.73 -14.22
C GLY A 22 21.54 13.42 -15.55
N GLY A 23 21.26 14.22 -16.58
CA GLY A 23 22.16 14.34 -17.74
C GLY A 23 21.52 14.23 -19.12
N ARG A 24 20.84 15.29 -19.57
CA ARG A 24 20.83 15.67 -20.99
C ARG A 24 20.92 17.19 -21.11
N GLN A 25 22.08 17.68 -21.57
CA GLN A 25 22.21 19.04 -22.08
C GLN A 25 21.42 19.22 -23.38
N PRO A 26 20.91 20.43 -23.67
CA PRO A 26 20.07 20.67 -24.84
C PRO A 26 20.93 20.85 -26.11
N SER A 27 20.80 19.94 -27.08
CA SER A 27 21.29 20.17 -28.44
C SER A 27 20.17 20.73 -29.32
N THR A 28 20.34 21.96 -29.76
CA THR A 28 19.51 22.68 -30.74
C THR A 28 19.65 22.09 -32.14
N THR A 29 18.56 21.59 -32.72
CA THR A 29 18.37 21.62 -34.18
C THR A 29 16.89 21.46 -34.52
N THR A 30 16.34 22.49 -35.15
CA THR A 30 14.99 22.58 -35.71
C THR A 30 14.91 21.91 -37.07
N SER A 31 13.91 21.05 -37.28
CA SER A 31 13.15 20.99 -38.54
C SER A 31 11.78 20.34 -38.31
N PRO A 32 10.71 20.79 -38.98
CA PRO A 32 9.33 20.43 -38.65
C PRO A 32 8.87 19.25 -39.50
N ASP A 33 8.34 18.18 -38.91
CA ASP A 33 7.49 17.26 -39.67
C ASP A 33 6.52 16.44 -38.80
N VAL A 34 5.25 16.66 -39.11
CA VAL A 34 4.10 15.75 -39.00
C VAL A 34 3.67 15.31 -37.58
N ILE A 35 2.75 16.11 -37.02
CA ILE A 35 1.84 15.68 -35.95
C ILE A 35 0.99 14.53 -36.50
N LYS A 36 1.30 13.29 -36.11
CA LYS A 36 0.35 12.18 -36.14
C LYS A 36 -0.43 12.20 -34.82
N PRO A 37 -1.77 12.10 -34.84
CA PRO A 37 -2.56 12.19 -33.62
C PRO A 37 -2.21 11.03 -32.68
N ALA A 38 -1.93 11.36 -31.43
CA ALA A 38 -1.68 10.42 -30.35
C ALA A 38 -2.85 9.44 -30.23
N MET A 39 -2.61 8.17 -30.59
CA MET A 39 -3.54 7.10 -30.30
C MET A 39 -3.51 6.82 -28.79
N THR A 40 -4.60 7.26 -28.14
CA THR A 40 -5.29 6.58 -27.02
C THR A 40 -4.58 6.52 -25.66
N MET A 41 -4.88 7.51 -24.81
CA MET A 41 -4.95 7.35 -23.35
C MET A 41 -6.09 6.36 -23.04
N LEU A 42 -5.78 5.08 -22.88
CA LEU A 42 -6.75 4.12 -22.37
C LEU A 42 -6.82 4.27 -20.85
N SER A 43 -7.90 4.88 -20.38
CA SER A 43 -8.26 4.97 -18.96
C SER A 43 -8.15 3.60 -18.27
N SER A 44 -7.80 3.56 -16.98
CA SER A 44 -7.86 2.39 -16.10
C SER A 44 -9.18 1.60 -16.22
N LEU A 45 -10.28 2.29 -16.55
CA LEU A 45 -11.59 1.71 -16.86
C LEU A 45 -11.58 0.69 -18.01
N VAL A 46 -10.74 0.83 -19.04
CA VAL A 46 -10.71 -0.14 -20.17
C VAL A 46 -10.07 -1.46 -19.75
N ARG A 47 -9.18 -1.46 -18.75
CA ARG A 47 -8.61 -2.69 -18.13
C ARG A 47 -9.58 -3.39 -17.17
N SER A 48 -10.75 -2.80 -16.90
CA SER A 48 -11.84 -3.45 -16.17
C SER A 48 -12.74 -4.31 -17.07
N LEU A 49 -12.62 -4.17 -18.39
CA LEU A 49 -13.39 -4.97 -19.34
C LEU A 49 -12.76 -6.36 -19.50
N PRO A 50 -13.57 -7.43 -19.60
CA PRO A 50 -13.06 -8.78 -19.87
C PRO A 50 -12.29 -8.81 -21.19
N GLN A 51 -11.03 -9.24 -21.16
CA GLN A 51 -10.33 -9.54 -22.41
C GLN A 51 -10.95 -10.79 -23.05
N PHE A 52 -11.53 -10.64 -24.24
CA PHE A 52 -12.08 -11.75 -25.02
C PHE A 52 -10.97 -12.74 -25.45
N GLY A 53 -11.14 -14.03 -25.14
CA GLY A 53 -10.27 -15.14 -25.59
C GLY A 53 -10.38 -16.41 -24.73
N ARG A 54 -9.39 -17.30 -24.71
CA ARG A 54 -9.32 -18.48 -23.79
C ARG A 54 -8.84 -18.13 -22.37
N LYS A 55 -9.58 -18.50 -21.31
CA LYS A 55 -9.20 -18.24 -19.90
C LYS A 55 -7.74 -18.64 -19.63
N TRP A 56 -7.04 -17.89 -18.78
CA TRP A 56 -5.73 -18.32 -18.31
C TRP A 56 -5.84 -19.67 -17.60
N LYS A 57 -4.85 -20.52 -17.81
CA LYS A 57 -4.71 -21.76 -17.05
C LYS A 57 -3.85 -21.50 -15.81
N PRO A 58 -4.12 -22.20 -14.70
CA PRO A 58 -3.22 -22.18 -13.54
C PRO A 58 -1.80 -22.60 -13.95
N LEU A 59 -0.82 -21.86 -13.45
CA LEU A 59 0.60 -22.21 -13.55
C LEU A 59 1.01 -23.15 -12.41
N GLU A 60 2.04 -23.95 -12.63
CA GLU A 60 2.60 -24.84 -11.60
C GLU A 60 3.87 -24.22 -11.00
N PHE A 61 3.78 -23.79 -9.74
CA PHE A 61 4.92 -23.27 -8.98
C PHE A 61 5.65 -24.41 -8.23
N SER A 62 6.19 -25.37 -8.98
CA SER A 62 6.74 -26.63 -8.45
C SER A 62 8.25 -26.61 -8.21
N ASN A 63 8.93 -25.51 -8.56
CA ASN A 63 10.39 -25.39 -8.43
C ASN A 63 10.82 -25.45 -6.95
N PRO A 64 11.59 -26.49 -6.54
CA PRO A 64 11.95 -26.69 -5.15
C PRO A 64 13.21 -25.89 -4.74
N ASN A 65 13.87 -25.20 -5.67
CA ASN A 65 15.18 -24.57 -5.47
C ASN A 65 15.08 -23.19 -4.80
N PHE A 66 14.32 -23.10 -3.71
CA PHE A 66 14.24 -21.89 -2.89
C PHE A 66 15.21 -21.95 -1.71
N VAL A 67 15.61 -20.77 -1.23
CA VAL A 67 16.39 -20.65 0.00
C VAL A 67 15.49 -20.85 1.21
N ARG A 68 15.81 -21.82 2.07
CA ARG A 68 15.10 -22.07 3.33
C ARG A 68 15.60 -21.12 4.40
N ILE A 69 14.68 -20.39 5.02
CA ILE A 69 14.98 -19.50 6.14
C ILE A 69 14.85 -20.32 7.44
N PRO A 70 15.83 -20.26 8.36
CA PRO A 70 15.76 -20.98 9.63
C PRO A 70 14.59 -20.54 10.52
N GLU A 71 13.99 -21.49 11.25
CA GLU A 71 12.80 -21.26 12.09
C GLU A 71 12.97 -20.12 13.11
N TYR A 72 14.15 -20.03 13.74
CA TYR A 72 14.50 -19.04 14.75
C TYR A 72 14.63 -17.61 14.20
N HIS A 73 14.73 -17.44 12.88
CA HIS A 73 14.82 -16.14 12.26
C HIS A 73 13.41 -15.59 12.02
N LYS A 74 13.05 -14.54 12.75
CA LYS A 74 11.80 -13.81 12.54
C LYS A 74 11.90 -12.99 11.26
N ILE A 75 10.94 -13.15 10.38
CA ILE A 75 10.84 -12.40 9.12
C ILE A 75 9.48 -11.72 9.02
N GLU A 76 9.46 -10.56 8.37
CA GLU A 76 8.24 -9.88 7.94
C GLU A 76 7.18 -9.75 9.05
N GLU A 77 5.98 -10.31 8.89
CA GLU A 77 4.90 -10.23 9.87
C GLU A 77 5.30 -10.74 11.27
N GLU A 78 6.29 -11.62 11.37
CA GLU A 78 6.79 -12.14 12.66
C GLU A 78 7.57 -11.12 13.47
N THR A 79 7.99 -10.03 12.84
CA THR A 79 8.70 -8.93 13.49
C THR A 79 7.75 -8.07 14.32
N PHE A 80 6.44 -8.15 14.09
CA PHE A 80 5.45 -7.45 14.90
C PHE A 80 5.34 -8.05 16.31
N PRO A 81 5.35 -7.24 17.39
CA PRO A 81 5.28 -7.73 18.77
C PRO A 81 4.07 -8.63 19.05
N ASP A 82 2.93 -8.32 18.45
CA ASP A 82 1.65 -9.03 18.66
C ASP A 82 1.35 -10.05 17.56
N TYR A 83 2.39 -10.49 16.83
CA TYR A 83 2.23 -11.49 15.78
C TYR A 83 1.77 -12.84 16.37
N VAL A 84 0.64 -13.32 15.85
CA VAL A 84 0.10 -14.65 16.13
C VAL A 84 -0.16 -15.35 14.82
N ALA A 85 0.68 -16.33 14.49
CA ALA A 85 0.64 -17.01 13.19
C ALA A 85 -0.75 -17.58 12.84
N SER A 86 -1.48 -18.14 13.81
CA SER A 86 -2.82 -18.71 13.58
C SER A 86 -3.86 -17.70 13.11
N ARG A 87 -3.65 -16.39 13.36
CA ARG A 87 -4.55 -15.34 12.90
C ARG A 87 -4.42 -15.03 11.42
N TYR A 88 -3.31 -15.39 10.78
CA TYR A 88 -3.06 -15.07 9.36
C TYR A 88 -3.52 -16.21 8.45
N TYR A 89 -4.08 -15.83 7.30
CA TYR A 89 -4.44 -16.79 6.26
C TYR A 89 -3.19 -17.47 5.70
N LEU A 90 -3.26 -18.80 5.51
CA LEU A 90 -2.18 -19.66 5.03
C LEU A 90 -2.01 -19.58 3.50
N THR A 91 -1.77 -18.37 2.97
CA THR A 91 -1.64 -18.17 1.53
C THR A 91 -0.46 -18.96 0.97
N ARG A 92 -0.69 -19.75 -0.07
CA ARG A 92 0.39 -20.45 -0.80
C ARG A 92 0.59 -19.86 -2.19
N ILE A 93 1.84 -19.63 -2.58
CA ILE A 93 2.15 -19.31 -3.98
C ILE A 93 1.68 -20.48 -4.86
N GLY A 94 0.95 -20.16 -5.94
CA GLY A 94 0.31 -21.11 -6.85
C GLY A 94 -1.13 -21.50 -6.47
N GLU A 95 -1.58 -21.20 -5.26
CA GLU A 95 -2.95 -21.45 -4.80
C GLU A 95 -3.97 -20.70 -5.66
N VAL A 96 -5.09 -21.36 -5.98
CA VAL A 96 -6.22 -20.75 -6.69
C VAL A 96 -7.35 -20.47 -5.70
N ILE A 97 -7.54 -19.20 -5.37
CA ILE A 97 -8.58 -18.73 -4.45
C ILE A 97 -9.86 -18.43 -5.25
N LYS A 98 -11.02 -18.88 -4.72
CA LYS A 98 -12.35 -18.71 -5.33
C LYS A 98 -12.43 -19.17 -6.79
N ASP A 99 -11.71 -20.23 -7.15
CA ASP A 99 -11.63 -20.79 -8.50
C ASP A 99 -11.23 -19.76 -9.59
N ARG A 100 -10.56 -18.66 -9.19
CA ARG A 100 -10.36 -17.49 -10.04
C ARG A 100 -9.01 -16.82 -9.87
N TYR A 101 -8.56 -16.63 -8.64
CA TYR A 101 -7.39 -15.83 -8.33
C TYR A 101 -6.21 -16.73 -8.01
N GLN A 102 -5.29 -16.89 -8.96
CA GLN A 102 -4.08 -17.67 -8.70
C GLN A 102 -3.01 -16.78 -8.06
N VAL A 103 -2.57 -17.10 -6.85
CA VAL A 103 -1.51 -16.38 -6.15
C VAL A 103 -0.16 -16.57 -6.87
N VAL A 104 0.54 -15.46 -7.13
CA VAL A 104 1.84 -15.44 -7.83
C VAL A 104 2.98 -15.14 -6.87
N GLY A 105 2.84 -14.14 -6.01
CA GLY A 105 3.93 -13.71 -5.13
C GLY A 105 3.45 -12.74 -4.06
N LYS A 106 4.18 -12.69 -2.94
CA LYS A 106 3.89 -11.75 -1.85
C LYS A 106 4.44 -10.38 -2.23
N LEU A 107 3.63 -9.33 -2.09
CA LEU A 107 4.02 -7.94 -2.36
C LEU A 107 4.33 -7.18 -1.07
N GLY A 108 3.67 -7.52 0.02
CA GLY A 108 3.86 -6.86 1.30
C GLY A 108 3.09 -7.50 2.45
N PHE A 109 3.31 -6.96 3.64
CA PHE A 109 2.71 -7.45 4.89
C PHE A 109 2.47 -6.30 5.88
N GLY A 110 1.44 -6.41 6.70
CA GLY A 110 1.14 -5.49 7.79
C GLY A 110 0.67 -6.25 9.03
N SER A 111 0.39 -5.54 10.12
CA SER A 111 0.00 -6.15 11.40
C SER A 111 -1.36 -6.88 11.35
N THR A 112 -2.19 -6.57 10.35
CA THR A 112 -3.57 -7.03 10.23
C THR A 112 -3.90 -7.63 8.86
N SER A 113 -2.97 -7.61 7.90
CA SER A 113 -3.20 -8.16 6.56
C SER A 113 -1.91 -8.46 5.81
N THR A 114 -2.02 -9.21 4.72
CA THR A 114 -0.94 -9.48 3.77
C THR A 114 -1.39 -9.13 2.36
N ALA A 115 -0.47 -8.67 1.51
CA ALA A 115 -0.75 -8.27 0.13
C ALA A 115 -0.06 -9.20 -0.86
N TRP A 116 -0.80 -9.69 -1.85
CA TRP A 116 -0.35 -10.70 -2.79
C TRP A 116 -0.65 -10.30 -4.23
N LEU A 117 0.31 -10.47 -5.12
CA LEU A 117 0.05 -10.46 -6.56
C LEU A 117 -0.69 -11.74 -6.93
N ALA A 118 -1.75 -11.62 -7.72
CA ALA A 118 -2.49 -12.75 -8.23
C ALA A 118 -2.92 -12.55 -9.69
N ARG A 119 -3.11 -13.67 -10.39
CA ARG A 119 -3.71 -13.73 -11.72
C ARG A 119 -5.23 -13.84 -11.58
N ASP A 120 -5.97 -12.87 -12.11
CA ASP A 120 -7.42 -12.98 -12.29
C ASP A 120 -7.69 -13.76 -13.58
N MET A 121 -7.90 -15.07 -13.47
CA MET A 121 -8.03 -15.96 -14.62
C MET A 121 -9.29 -15.69 -15.47
N ASN A 122 -10.30 -15.04 -14.91
CA ASN A 122 -11.52 -14.70 -15.62
C ASN A 122 -11.32 -13.47 -16.52
N TYR A 123 -10.60 -12.46 -16.04
CA TYR A 123 -10.37 -11.20 -16.77
C TYR A 123 -9.02 -11.11 -17.48
N ARG A 124 -8.11 -12.08 -17.24
CA ARG A 124 -6.73 -12.11 -17.76
C ARG A 124 -5.93 -10.87 -17.42
N ARG A 125 -5.85 -10.59 -16.13
CA ARG A 125 -5.09 -9.46 -15.62
C ARG A 125 -4.45 -9.84 -14.32
N TYR A 126 -3.46 -9.05 -13.92
CA TYR A 126 -2.94 -9.09 -12.57
C TYR A 126 -3.79 -8.24 -11.63
N VAL A 127 -3.96 -8.73 -10.41
CA VAL A 127 -4.66 -8.07 -9.30
C VAL A 127 -3.83 -8.19 -8.03
N MET A 128 -4.08 -7.30 -7.07
CA MET A 128 -3.57 -7.42 -5.71
C MET A 128 -4.68 -7.95 -4.80
N LEU A 129 -4.39 -9.01 -4.06
CA LEU A 129 -5.24 -9.56 -3.00
C LEU A 129 -4.72 -9.06 -1.65
N LYS A 130 -5.50 -8.22 -0.95
CA LYS A 130 -5.27 -7.88 0.46
C LYS A 130 -6.07 -8.87 1.29
N ILE A 131 -5.40 -9.80 1.96
CA ILE A 131 -6.02 -10.83 2.80
C ILE A 131 -5.77 -10.47 4.25
N SER A 132 -6.84 -10.17 4.97
CA SER A 132 -6.77 -9.79 6.37
C SER A 132 -6.59 -10.99 7.29
N ILE A 133 -6.16 -10.74 8.52
CA ILE A 133 -6.24 -11.73 9.60
C ILE A 133 -7.70 -12.17 9.81
N GLN A 134 -7.90 -13.25 10.56
CA GLN A 134 -9.22 -13.80 10.83
C GLN A 134 -10.22 -12.74 11.32
N ALA A 135 -11.46 -12.82 10.82
CA ALA A 135 -12.48 -11.79 11.04
C ALA A 135 -12.75 -11.53 12.54
N SER A 136 -12.78 -12.59 13.35
CA SER A 136 -12.93 -12.54 14.81
C SER A 136 -11.89 -11.68 15.53
N SER A 137 -10.70 -11.49 14.95
CA SER A 137 -9.60 -10.71 15.53
C SER A 137 -9.61 -9.23 15.12
N MET A 138 -10.44 -8.82 14.16
CA MET A 138 -10.44 -7.45 13.62
C MET A 138 -11.49 -6.51 14.27
N GLY A 139 -12.44 -7.03 15.04
CA GLY A 139 -13.49 -6.21 15.66
C GLY A 139 -14.24 -5.33 14.64
N LYS A 140 -14.50 -4.05 14.99
CA LYS A 140 -15.20 -3.09 14.11
C LYS A 140 -14.38 -2.61 12.90
N GLN A 141 -13.07 -2.82 12.89
CA GLN A 141 -12.15 -2.25 11.91
C GLN A 141 -12.36 -2.79 10.49
N MET A 142 -12.67 -4.09 10.37
CA MET A 142 -12.93 -4.75 9.08
C MET A 142 -14.11 -4.10 8.34
N ASP A 143 -15.11 -3.67 9.10
CA ASP A 143 -16.28 -3.04 8.53
C ASP A 143 -15.95 -1.64 8.00
N ASP A 144 -14.96 -0.94 8.56
CA ASP A 144 -14.71 0.46 8.27
C ASP A 144 -13.99 0.65 6.93
N GLU A 145 -12.94 -0.14 6.61
CA GLU A 145 -12.27 -0.06 5.30
C GLU A 145 -13.23 -0.40 4.14
N LEU A 146 -14.01 -1.48 4.28
CA LEU A 146 -14.99 -1.87 3.27
C LEU A 146 -16.11 -0.82 3.13
N LYS A 147 -16.59 -0.24 4.24
CA LYS A 147 -17.57 0.86 4.19
C LYS A 147 -17.04 2.04 3.39
N MET A 148 -15.75 2.37 3.51
CA MET A 148 -15.15 3.47 2.74
C MET A 148 -15.20 3.18 1.24
N TYR A 149 -14.79 1.98 0.82
CA TYR A 149 -14.90 1.59 -0.59
C TYR A 149 -16.34 1.63 -1.09
N ARG A 150 -17.31 1.10 -0.33
CA ARG A 150 -18.74 1.15 -0.69
C ARG A 150 -19.26 2.58 -0.80
N ARG A 151 -18.81 3.49 0.06
CA ARG A 151 -19.18 4.91 0.00
C ARG A 151 -18.63 5.59 -1.24
N MET A 152 -17.39 5.26 -1.63
CA MET A 152 -16.75 5.81 -2.83
C MET A 152 -17.36 5.25 -4.12
N GLU A 153 -17.82 3.98 -4.12
CA GLU A 153 -18.56 3.40 -5.25
C GLU A 153 -19.85 4.17 -5.58
N GLN A 154 -20.52 4.72 -4.55
CA GLN A 154 -21.74 5.52 -4.68
C GLN A 154 -21.49 6.93 -5.21
N SER A 155 -20.23 7.40 -5.28
CA SER A 155 -19.90 8.73 -5.79
C SER A 155 -20.14 8.83 -7.31
N PRO A 156 -20.42 10.05 -7.84
CA PRO A 156 -20.68 10.26 -9.26
C PRO A 156 -19.58 9.67 -10.16
N LYS A 157 -19.98 8.94 -11.21
CA LYS A 157 -19.04 8.27 -12.13
C LYS A 157 -18.14 9.22 -12.90
N GLY A 158 -18.56 10.47 -13.10
CA GLY A 158 -17.79 11.50 -13.81
C GLY A 158 -16.91 12.38 -12.90
N HIS A 159 -16.76 12.05 -11.62
CA HIS A 159 -15.94 12.86 -10.72
C HIS A 159 -14.45 12.71 -11.06
N LEU A 160 -13.75 13.82 -11.31
CA LEU A 160 -12.34 13.82 -11.74
C LEU A 160 -11.39 13.12 -10.76
N GLY A 161 -11.66 13.22 -9.46
CA GLY A 161 -10.85 12.54 -8.43
C GLY A 161 -11.09 11.04 -8.30
N ARG A 162 -12.05 10.44 -9.03
CA ARG A 162 -12.38 9.01 -8.93
C ARG A 162 -11.23 8.13 -9.39
N ASP A 163 -10.53 8.53 -10.45
CA ASP A 163 -9.38 7.80 -10.98
C ASP A 163 -8.11 7.98 -10.14
N SER A 164 -8.11 8.95 -9.22
CA SER A 164 -7.05 9.20 -8.23
C SER A 164 -7.26 8.43 -6.92
N VAL A 165 -8.24 7.54 -6.86
CA VAL A 165 -8.58 6.73 -5.68
C VAL A 165 -8.57 5.26 -6.07
N ARG A 166 -7.93 4.42 -5.25
CA ARG A 166 -7.82 3.00 -5.52
C ARG A 166 -9.21 2.38 -5.57
N THR A 167 -9.50 1.70 -6.68
CA THR A 167 -10.79 1.02 -6.87
C THR A 167 -10.80 -0.34 -6.17
N LEU A 168 -11.93 -0.73 -5.59
CA LEU A 168 -12.23 -2.09 -5.15
C LEU A 168 -12.80 -2.86 -6.35
N LEU A 169 -12.12 -3.91 -6.80
CA LEU A 169 -12.53 -4.72 -7.97
C LEU A 169 -13.44 -5.88 -7.59
N ASP A 170 -13.22 -6.46 -6.41
CA ASP A 170 -13.99 -7.56 -5.86
C ASP A 170 -13.77 -7.62 -4.33
N THR A 171 -14.68 -8.26 -3.61
CA THR A 171 -14.53 -8.54 -2.17
C THR A 171 -15.23 -9.84 -1.82
N PHE A 172 -14.55 -10.68 -1.05
CA PHE A 172 -15.09 -11.96 -0.59
C PHE A 172 -14.42 -12.40 0.71
N TYR A 173 -14.94 -13.49 1.28
CA TYR A 173 -14.27 -14.20 2.36
C TYR A 173 -13.59 -15.46 1.82
N VAL A 174 -12.43 -15.77 2.40
CA VAL A 174 -11.72 -17.04 2.22
C VAL A 174 -11.82 -17.82 3.52
N ASP A 175 -12.19 -19.09 3.44
CA ASP A 175 -12.29 -19.94 4.62
C ASP A 175 -10.88 -20.35 5.09
N GLY A 176 -10.52 -19.95 6.31
CA GLY A 176 -9.33 -20.42 6.99
C GLY A 176 -9.63 -21.64 7.88
N PRO A 177 -8.61 -22.24 8.50
CA PRO A 177 -8.79 -23.40 9.37
C PRO A 177 -9.67 -23.14 10.60
N GLU A 178 -9.57 -21.95 11.18
CA GLU A 178 -10.29 -21.55 12.41
C GLU A 178 -11.46 -20.61 12.13
N ASP A 179 -11.29 -19.67 11.20
CA ASP A 179 -12.26 -18.63 10.88
C ASP A 179 -12.01 -18.12 9.45
N LYS A 180 -12.94 -17.33 8.93
CA LYS A 180 -12.85 -16.72 7.61
C LYS A 180 -11.96 -15.47 7.62
N HIS A 181 -11.38 -15.18 6.46
CA HIS A 181 -10.51 -14.05 6.21
C HIS A 181 -11.13 -13.16 5.13
N GLN A 182 -11.24 -11.85 5.38
CA GLN A 182 -11.70 -10.93 4.35
C GLN A 182 -10.60 -10.75 3.29
N CYS A 183 -10.98 -10.84 2.03
CA CYS A 183 -10.12 -10.53 0.89
C CYS A 183 -10.69 -9.34 0.12
N LEU A 184 -9.86 -8.31 -0.05
CA LEU A 184 -10.14 -7.17 -0.94
C LEU A 184 -9.28 -7.29 -2.19
N VAL A 185 -9.90 -7.19 -3.35
CA VAL A 185 -9.20 -7.28 -4.65
C VAL A 185 -9.06 -5.89 -5.23
N HIS A 186 -7.82 -5.52 -5.58
CA HIS A 186 -7.50 -4.21 -6.12
C HIS A 186 -6.66 -4.29 -7.39
N PRO A 187 -6.59 -3.21 -8.19
CA PRO A 187 -5.50 -3.06 -9.15
C PRO A 187 -4.17 -3.06 -8.40
N PRO A 188 -3.13 -3.74 -8.90
CA PRO A 188 -1.79 -3.57 -8.35
C PRO A 188 -1.30 -2.15 -8.65
N LEU A 189 -0.51 -1.59 -7.74
CA LEU A 189 0.06 -0.25 -7.86
C LEU A 189 1.58 -0.36 -7.67
N PHE A 190 2.31 0.58 -8.25
CA PHE A 190 3.75 0.73 -8.09
C PHE A 190 4.03 1.75 -7.01
N GLU A 191 5.03 1.52 -6.19
CA GLU A 191 5.36 2.42 -5.10
C GLU A 191 6.17 3.62 -5.56
N ASN A 192 5.93 4.79 -4.97
CA ASN A 192 6.92 5.88 -5.00
C ASN A 192 6.84 6.80 -3.76
N ILE A 193 8.02 7.28 -3.36
CA ILE A 193 8.39 8.30 -2.36
C ILE A 193 7.47 8.41 -1.13
N LYS A 194 7.94 7.85 0.00
CA LYS A 194 7.77 8.33 1.38
C LYS A 194 6.37 8.82 1.83
N ALA A 195 5.29 8.53 1.14
CA ALA A 195 3.92 8.86 1.51
C ALA A 195 3.16 7.54 1.54
N ALA A 196 2.98 6.97 2.73
CA ALA A 196 2.50 5.58 2.93
C ALA A 196 1.16 5.25 2.25
N ASN A 197 0.38 6.26 1.84
CA ASN A 197 -0.97 6.09 1.29
C ASN A 197 -1.13 6.57 -0.17
N ILE A 198 -0.05 6.97 -0.84
CA ILE A 198 -0.12 7.37 -2.26
C ILE A 198 0.82 6.46 -3.06
N MET A 199 0.23 5.69 -3.97
CA MET A 199 0.98 4.82 -4.88
C MET A 199 0.75 5.27 -6.33
N LEU A 200 1.66 4.90 -7.23
CA LEU A 200 1.54 5.20 -8.65
C LEU A 200 0.80 4.07 -9.37
N GLY A 201 -0.07 4.44 -10.31
CA GLY A 201 -0.65 3.49 -11.25
C GLY A 201 0.43 2.78 -12.08
N ILE A 202 0.09 1.59 -12.59
CA ILE A 202 0.92 0.83 -13.51
C ILE A 202 0.15 0.72 -14.84
N ASN A 203 0.74 1.18 -15.93
CA ASN A 203 0.11 1.26 -17.25
C ASN A 203 0.49 0.12 -18.20
N ASP A 204 1.31 -0.83 -17.75
CA ASP A 204 1.76 -2.00 -18.51
C ASP A 204 1.93 -3.20 -17.58
N ASP A 205 1.88 -4.42 -18.11
CA ASP A 205 1.90 -5.63 -17.27
C ASP A 205 3.32 -6.22 -17.13
N SER A 206 4.36 -5.58 -17.68
CA SER A 206 5.70 -6.20 -17.81
C SER A 206 6.28 -6.55 -16.44
N VAL A 207 6.14 -5.66 -15.46
CA VAL A 207 6.64 -5.87 -14.10
C VAL A 207 5.98 -7.05 -13.38
N PHE A 208 4.71 -7.33 -13.71
CA PHE A 208 4.00 -8.47 -13.14
C PHE A 208 4.40 -9.77 -13.81
N THR A 209 4.56 -9.75 -15.14
CA THR A 209 5.07 -10.90 -15.90
C THR A 209 6.49 -11.24 -15.48
N GLU A 210 7.37 -10.26 -15.31
CA GLU A 210 8.74 -10.45 -14.80
C GLU A 210 8.75 -11.01 -13.37
N LEU A 211 7.83 -10.58 -12.49
CA LEU A 211 7.68 -11.17 -11.16
C LEU A 211 7.23 -12.63 -11.24
N GLU A 212 6.23 -12.93 -12.07
CA GLU A 212 5.72 -14.28 -12.30
C GLU A 212 6.80 -15.23 -12.81
N GLU A 213 7.53 -14.85 -13.86
CA GLU A 213 8.63 -15.63 -14.44
C GLU A 213 9.75 -15.85 -13.42
N ARG A 214 10.14 -14.81 -12.68
CA ARG A 214 11.15 -14.91 -11.63
C ARG A 214 10.73 -15.86 -10.52
N GLU A 215 9.48 -15.84 -10.07
CA GLU A 215 9.03 -16.78 -9.03
C GLU A 215 9.00 -18.23 -9.55
N LEU A 216 8.68 -18.45 -10.83
CA LEU A 216 8.75 -19.78 -11.45
C LEU A 216 10.19 -20.30 -11.58
N GLU A 217 11.12 -19.45 -12.02
CA GLU A 217 12.52 -19.83 -12.28
C GLU A 217 13.39 -19.86 -11.03
N LYS A 218 13.20 -18.87 -10.14
CA LYS A 218 13.99 -18.66 -8.93
C LYS A 218 13.06 -18.25 -7.77
N PRO A 219 12.40 -19.23 -7.15
CA PRO A 219 11.39 -18.95 -6.15
C PRO A 219 11.99 -18.25 -4.91
N VAL A 220 11.22 -17.36 -4.31
CA VAL A 220 11.72 -16.55 -3.18
C VAL A 220 12.14 -17.39 -1.98
N PRO A 221 13.10 -16.88 -1.17
CA PRO A 221 13.35 -17.42 0.15
C PRO A 221 12.06 -17.49 0.96
N ARG A 222 11.90 -18.59 1.71
CA ARG A 222 10.70 -18.83 2.51
C ARG A 222 11.02 -19.64 3.76
N LYS A 223 10.18 -19.48 4.77
CA LYS A 223 10.25 -20.20 6.03
C LYS A 223 9.09 -21.19 6.13
N GLU A 224 9.41 -22.45 6.36
CA GLU A 224 8.42 -23.46 6.74
C GLU A 224 8.29 -23.44 8.26
N VAL A 225 7.12 -23.09 8.77
CA VAL A 225 6.90 -22.71 10.18
C VAL A 225 6.48 -23.90 11.03
N ASP A 226 5.69 -24.83 10.48
CA ASP A 226 5.16 -25.96 11.25
C ASP A 226 4.95 -27.20 10.38
N SER A 227 4.70 -28.33 11.05
CA SER A 227 4.38 -29.61 10.42
C SER A 227 3.08 -29.60 9.61
N ASN A 228 2.24 -28.58 9.77
CA ASN A 228 1.02 -28.39 9.00
C ASN A 228 1.29 -27.70 7.65
N GLY A 229 2.56 -27.42 7.37
CA GLY A 229 3.01 -26.84 6.11
C GLY A 229 2.69 -25.35 6.01
N ARG A 230 2.63 -24.61 7.12
CA ARG A 230 2.58 -23.13 7.07
C ARG A 230 3.88 -22.62 6.48
N THR A 231 3.78 -21.71 5.51
CA THR A 231 4.93 -21.11 4.84
C THR A 231 4.83 -19.60 4.87
N ILE A 232 5.89 -18.93 5.31
CA ILE A 232 6.04 -17.48 5.22
C ILE A 232 7.01 -17.19 4.08
N TYR A 233 6.54 -16.43 3.10
CA TYR A 233 7.32 -16.06 1.91
C TYR A 233 7.90 -14.66 2.12
N MET A 234 9.13 -14.43 1.64
CA MET A 234 9.66 -13.08 1.54
C MET A 234 8.90 -12.29 0.47
N SER A 235 8.60 -11.04 0.77
CA SER A 235 7.98 -10.07 -0.12
C SER A 235 8.91 -9.73 -1.29
N GLN A 236 8.30 -9.54 -2.45
CA GLN A 236 8.96 -9.30 -3.71
C GLN A 236 8.80 -7.85 -4.13
N ASP A 237 9.91 -7.26 -4.55
CA ASP A 237 9.94 -5.92 -5.12
C ASP A 237 9.34 -5.97 -6.53
N LEU A 238 8.40 -5.06 -6.80
CA LEU A 238 8.04 -4.76 -8.19
C LEU A 238 9.20 -3.96 -8.80
N GLY A 239 9.71 -4.42 -9.95
CA GLY A 239 10.63 -3.62 -10.75
C GLY A 239 9.99 -2.29 -11.17
N ILE A 240 10.79 -1.35 -11.68
CA ILE A 240 10.25 -0.09 -12.19
C ILE A 240 9.40 -0.36 -13.44
N PRO A 241 8.11 0.02 -13.45
CA PRO A 241 7.26 -0.14 -14.62
C PRO A 241 7.74 0.69 -15.80
N SER A 242 7.56 0.16 -17.00
CA SER A 242 7.86 0.89 -18.24
C SER A 242 6.88 2.05 -18.45
N GLY A 243 5.64 1.88 -17.97
CA GLY A 243 4.58 2.87 -17.97
C GLY A 243 4.10 3.19 -16.56
N ILE A 244 4.58 4.30 -16.01
CA ILE A 244 4.09 4.84 -14.73
C ILE A 244 2.79 5.61 -14.98
N GLY A 245 1.76 5.29 -14.20
CA GLY A 245 0.46 5.93 -14.20
C GLY A 245 0.35 7.10 -13.22
N VAL A 246 -0.87 7.62 -13.10
CA VAL A 246 -1.18 8.73 -12.18
C VAL A 246 -1.04 8.29 -10.71
N PRO A 247 -0.80 9.22 -9.79
CA PRO A 247 -0.91 8.96 -8.35
C PRO A 247 -2.32 8.52 -7.96
N VAL A 248 -2.38 7.54 -7.07
CA VAL A 248 -3.60 6.89 -6.58
C VAL A 248 -3.54 6.86 -5.06
N LEU A 249 -4.51 7.49 -4.42
CA LEU A 249 -4.74 7.38 -2.98
C LEU A 249 -5.23 5.96 -2.66
N CYS A 250 -4.58 5.31 -1.72
CA CYS A 250 -4.88 3.96 -1.28
C CYS A 250 -4.87 3.83 0.24
N ASP A 251 -5.23 2.64 0.70
CA ASP A 251 -5.30 2.22 2.11
C ASP A 251 -6.27 3.06 2.97
N PHE A 252 -7.53 2.65 2.96
CA PHE A 252 -8.61 3.31 3.70
C PHE A 252 -8.86 2.64 5.06
N GLY A 253 -7.92 1.81 5.54
CA GLY A 253 -8.02 1.12 6.83
C GLY A 253 -8.13 2.06 8.03
N SER A 254 -7.66 3.30 7.88
CA SER A 254 -7.69 4.35 8.91
C SER A 254 -8.60 5.52 8.52
N ALA A 255 -9.30 5.44 7.39
CA ALA A 255 -10.16 6.52 6.92
C ALA A 255 -11.47 6.56 7.71
N VAL A 256 -11.95 7.78 7.97
CA VAL A 256 -13.15 8.05 8.78
C VAL A 256 -14.07 9.03 8.04
N LEU A 257 -15.36 8.99 8.37
CA LEU A 257 -16.33 9.95 7.84
C LEU A 257 -16.20 11.28 8.59
N GLY A 258 -16.21 12.40 7.85
CA GLY A 258 -15.97 13.73 8.41
C GLY A 258 -17.07 14.29 9.33
N ASP A 259 -18.19 13.58 9.48
CA ASP A 259 -19.31 13.93 10.37
C ASP A 259 -19.14 13.35 11.79
N GLN A 260 -18.07 12.60 12.05
CA GLN A 260 -17.79 11.99 13.35
C GLN A 260 -16.60 12.64 14.07
N HIS A 261 -16.81 13.02 15.33
CA HIS A 261 -15.75 13.60 16.18
C HIS A 261 -14.82 12.49 16.68
N HIS A 262 -13.51 12.63 16.44
CA HIS A 262 -12.52 11.62 16.82
C HIS A 262 -11.38 12.22 17.65
N SER A 263 -10.98 11.49 18.69
CA SER A 263 -9.95 11.87 19.67
C SER A 263 -8.71 10.98 19.64
N LYS A 264 -8.53 10.19 18.57
CA LYS A 264 -7.37 9.30 18.35
C LYS A 264 -6.38 9.96 17.39
N ASP A 265 -5.11 9.58 17.45
CA ASP A 265 -4.09 10.07 16.51
C ASP A 265 -4.50 9.68 15.07
N ILE A 266 -4.73 10.68 14.23
CA ILE A 266 -5.41 10.52 12.92
C ILE A 266 -4.40 10.39 11.76
N GLN A 267 -3.09 10.40 12.05
CA GLN A 267 -2.00 10.40 11.06
C GLN A 267 -0.75 9.74 11.66
N PRO A 268 0.07 9.01 10.87
CA PRO A 268 1.40 8.60 11.31
C PRO A 268 2.20 9.84 11.70
N ASN A 269 3.02 9.71 12.74
CA ASN A 269 3.75 10.80 13.40
C ASN A 269 4.40 11.85 12.46
N ILE A 270 4.80 11.48 11.24
CA ILE A 270 5.52 12.36 10.31
C ILE A 270 4.60 13.24 9.44
N TYR A 271 3.28 13.01 9.41
CA TYR A 271 2.34 13.66 8.47
C TYR A 271 1.34 14.62 9.11
N ARG A 272 1.65 15.20 10.27
CA ARG A 272 0.79 16.24 10.85
C ARG A 272 0.96 17.55 10.04
N SER A 273 0.17 17.71 8.97
CA SER A 273 -0.07 18.86 8.06
C SER A 273 0.96 20.02 8.06
N PRO A 274 1.50 20.42 6.88
CA PRO A 274 0.70 21.00 5.80
C PRO A 274 1.06 20.39 4.44
N GLU A 275 0.20 19.50 3.98
CA GLU A 275 0.42 18.53 2.89
C GLU A 275 0.38 19.08 1.45
N VAL A 276 1.11 20.16 1.17
CA VAL A 276 1.42 20.57 -0.22
C VAL A 276 2.93 20.76 -0.44
N TRP A 277 3.70 21.00 0.63
CA TRP A 277 5.11 21.37 0.53
C TRP A 277 6.04 20.19 0.21
N ASP A 278 5.86 19.07 0.91
CA ASP A 278 6.74 17.90 0.78
C ASP A 278 6.67 17.26 -0.62
N ILE A 279 5.56 17.49 -1.35
CA ILE A 279 5.34 17.02 -2.73
C ILE A 279 6.23 17.78 -3.73
N TYR A 280 6.55 19.05 -3.47
CA TYR A 280 7.29 19.91 -4.40
C TYR A 280 8.80 20.01 -4.11
N GLU A 281 9.21 19.93 -2.85
CA GLU A 281 10.58 20.28 -2.43
C GLU A 281 11.48 19.09 -2.07
N GLY A 282 10.97 17.84 -2.13
CA GLY A 282 11.79 16.63 -1.97
C GLY A 282 12.35 16.41 -0.54
N GLY A 283 11.79 17.08 0.46
CA GLY A 283 12.17 16.96 1.87
C GLY A 283 10.98 17.20 2.81
N SER A 284 11.07 16.68 4.04
CA SER A 284 10.06 16.86 5.09
C SER A 284 10.13 18.28 5.65
N LEU A 285 9.04 19.03 5.61
CA LEU A 285 9.00 20.40 6.17
C LEU A 285 9.23 20.41 7.69
N PHE A 286 8.80 19.36 8.38
CA PHE A 286 9.00 19.14 9.81
C PHE A 286 9.56 17.74 10.05
N THR A 287 10.57 17.61 10.89
CA THR A 287 11.19 16.32 11.24
C THR A 287 10.59 15.75 12.52
N GLY A 288 10.10 16.63 13.40
CA GLY A 288 9.66 16.27 14.74
C GLY A 288 10.71 15.61 15.61
N GLN A 289 11.99 15.74 15.25
CA GLN A 289 13.09 15.06 15.90
C GLN A 289 13.46 15.79 17.19
N ASP A 290 13.27 15.11 18.30
CA ASP A 290 13.60 15.64 19.61
C ASP A 290 15.12 15.57 19.83
N PRO A 291 15.84 16.70 19.95
CA PRO A 291 17.31 16.69 20.06
C PRO A 291 17.80 16.03 21.34
N GLU A 292 16.97 16.00 22.40
CA GLU A 292 17.31 15.39 23.69
C GLU A 292 17.20 13.86 23.65
N PHE A 293 16.20 13.34 22.95
CA PHE A 293 15.88 11.91 22.93
C PHE A 293 16.22 11.22 21.60
N GLN A 294 16.72 11.97 20.61
CA GLN A 294 17.09 11.49 19.27
C GLN A 294 15.99 10.64 18.60
N LYS A 295 14.73 10.99 18.86
CA LYS A 295 13.56 10.29 18.33
C LYS A 295 12.42 11.27 18.07
N TYR A 296 11.47 10.86 17.26
CA TYR A 296 10.27 11.65 17.02
C TYR A 296 9.50 11.90 18.33
N ARG A 297 9.12 13.15 18.59
CA ARG A 297 8.15 13.49 19.64
C ARG A 297 7.23 14.62 19.19
N SER A 298 5.93 14.50 19.50
CA SER A 298 4.92 15.50 19.12
C SER A 298 5.24 16.92 19.63
N ARG A 299 5.95 17.06 20.77
CA ARG A 299 6.39 18.38 21.28
C ARG A 299 7.41 19.05 20.35
N ALA A 300 8.34 18.26 19.79
CA ALA A 300 9.40 18.76 18.93
C ALA A 300 8.84 19.13 17.56
N HIS A 301 7.93 18.29 17.04
CA HIS A 301 7.20 18.59 15.81
C HIS A 301 6.37 19.86 15.92
N LEU A 302 5.63 20.02 17.03
CA LEU A 302 4.83 21.22 17.27
C LEU A 302 5.70 22.49 17.42
N ALA A 303 6.87 22.37 18.04
CA ALA A 303 7.83 23.48 18.14
C ALA A 303 8.38 23.89 16.76
N GLU A 304 8.68 22.93 15.88
CA GLU A 304 9.08 23.22 14.50
C GLU A 304 7.96 23.92 13.72
N MET A 305 6.70 23.47 13.87
CA MET A 305 5.53 24.14 13.29
C MET A 305 5.40 25.58 13.78
N ILE A 306 5.53 25.83 15.09
CA ILE A 306 5.44 27.17 15.68
C ILE A 306 6.58 28.07 15.19
N ASN A 307 7.80 27.54 15.10
CA ASN A 307 8.95 28.29 14.61
C ASN A 307 8.77 28.75 13.16
N LEU A 308 8.09 27.96 12.33
CA LEU A 308 7.88 28.28 10.92
C LEU A 308 6.61 29.10 10.66
N LEU A 309 5.51 28.77 11.34
CA LEU A 309 4.17 29.33 11.06
C LEU A 309 3.71 30.36 12.10
N GLY A 310 4.46 30.53 13.19
CA GLY A 310 4.05 31.29 14.36
C GLY A 310 3.16 30.50 15.32
N PRO A 311 2.82 31.07 16.50
CA PRO A 311 2.01 30.41 17.49
C PRO A 311 0.60 30.11 16.96
N PRO A 312 -0.01 28.96 17.31
CA PRO A 312 -1.36 28.62 16.88
C PRO A 312 -2.38 29.67 17.38
N PRO A 313 -3.42 29.96 16.59
CA PRO A 313 -4.47 30.89 17.00
C PRO A 313 -5.09 30.49 18.35
N THR A 314 -5.38 31.47 19.21
CA THR A 314 -5.98 31.22 20.53
C THR A 314 -7.34 30.53 20.45
N SER A 315 -8.11 30.77 19.38
CA SER A 315 -9.38 30.08 19.10
C SER A 315 -9.19 28.58 18.83
N LEU A 316 -8.06 28.19 18.23
CA LEU A 316 -7.69 26.80 17.99
C LEU A 316 -7.21 26.13 19.28
N LEU A 317 -6.39 26.84 20.07
CA LEU A 317 -5.93 26.38 21.39
C LEU A 317 -7.08 26.16 22.39
N ALA A 318 -8.11 26.99 22.33
CA ALA A 318 -9.30 26.86 23.20
C ALA A 318 -10.13 25.60 22.92
N GLN A 319 -10.01 25.05 21.70
CA GLN A 319 -10.74 23.84 21.28
C GLN A 319 -9.89 22.57 21.44
N ALA A 320 -8.59 22.70 21.70
CA ALA A 320 -7.67 21.58 21.76
C ALA A 320 -7.78 20.81 23.08
N ALA A 321 -8.26 19.57 23.03
CA ALA A 321 -8.42 18.71 24.21
C ALA A 321 -7.10 18.39 24.96
N LEU A 322 -5.95 18.58 24.32
CA LEU A 322 -4.62 18.34 24.87
C LEU A 322 -3.80 19.62 25.05
N ARG A 323 -4.44 20.81 25.08
CA ARG A 323 -3.76 22.11 25.22
C ARG A 323 -2.74 22.11 26.36
N ASP A 324 -3.17 21.71 27.55
CA ASP A 324 -2.37 21.83 28.77
C ASP A 324 -1.15 20.88 28.81
N LYS A 325 -1.05 19.95 27.85
CA LYS A 325 0.11 19.08 27.68
C LYS A 325 1.26 19.77 26.94
N PHE A 326 0.94 20.79 26.13
CA PHE A 326 1.89 21.40 25.19
C PHE A 326 2.01 22.92 25.33
N PHE A 327 1.03 23.59 25.93
CA PHE A 327 0.99 25.04 26.06
C PHE A 327 0.62 25.47 27.48
N SER A 328 1.22 26.55 27.95
CA SER A 328 0.82 27.21 29.20
C SER A 328 -0.55 27.91 29.06
N ALA A 329 -1.11 28.38 30.18
CA ALA A 329 -2.42 29.04 30.21
C ALA A 329 -2.49 30.31 29.33
N ASP A 330 -1.34 30.94 29.04
CA ASP A 330 -1.17 32.08 28.13
C ASP A 330 -0.85 31.68 26.68
N GLY A 331 -0.87 30.39 26.35
CA GLY A 331 -0.72 29.88 24.97
C GLY A 331 0.72 29.87 24.45
N LYS A 332 1.71 29.86 25.35
CA LYS A 332 3.15 29.78 25.01
C LYS A 332 3.70 28.38 25.13
#